data_AF-A0A0P1MDJ9-F1
#
_entry.id   AF-A0A0P1MDJ9-F1
#
_cell.length_a   1.000
_cell.length_b   1.000
_cell.length_c   1.000
_cell.angle_alpha   90.00
_cell.angle_beta   90.00
_cell.angle_gamma   90.00
#
_symmetry.space_group_name_H-M   'P 1'
#
loop_
_entity.id
_entity.type
_entity.pdbx_description
1 polymer ?
#
loop_
_entity_poly.entity_id
_entity_poly.type
_entity_poly.pdbx_seq_one_letter_code
_entity_poly.pdbx_strand_id
1 'polypeptide(L)' 'MIDREIVKEFLEDAVQEYEVPGDISMDDLVDVFREYLEIDVYDWLKDNFKCFFNYGNPDWDWIREQIKKFKLK' A
#
# COMPACT_ATOMS: atom_id res chain seq x y z
N MET A 1 2.54 -9.03 -1.81
CA MET A 1 3.57 -8.85 -2.85
C MET A 1 2.95 -8.14 -4.03
N ILE A 2 3.34 -6.90 -4.24
CA ILE A 2 2.91 -6.13 -5.42
C ILE A 2 3.59 -6.76 -6.64
N ASP A 3 2.86 -6.88 -7.74
CA ASP A 3 3.39 -7.44 -8.98
C ASP A 3 4.54 -6.57 -9.50
N ARG A 4 5.69 -7.19 -9.72
CA ARG A 4 6.91 -6.49 -10.11
C ARG A 4 6.78 -5.83 -11.48
N GLU A 5 6.07 -6.46 -12.42
CA GLU A 5 6.00 -5.94 -13.78
C GLU A 5 5.03 -4.77 -13.87
N ILE A 6 3.98 -4.76 -13.04
CA ILE A 6 3.13 -3.57 -12.88
C ILE A 6 3.96 -2.39 -12.33
N VAL A 7 4.85 -2.64 -11.36
CA VAL A 7 5.73 -1.60 -10.81
C VAL A 7 6.73 -1.11 -11.86
N LYS A 8 7.27 -2.02 -12.67
CA LYS A 8 8.19 -1.70 -13.76
C LYS A 8 7.53 -0.85 -14.83
N GLU A 9 6.37 -1.25 -15.35
CA GLU A 9 5.62 -0.47 -16.34
C GLU A 9 5.32 0.94 -15.82
N PHE A 10 4.90 1.05 -14.57
CA PHE A 10 4.66 2.35 -13.94
C PHE A 10 5.94 3.21 -13.85
N LEU A 11 7.05 2.63 -13.39
CA LEU A 11 8.30 3.38 -13.23
C LEU A 11 8.94 3.75 -14.57
N GLU A 12 8.87 2.91 -15.59
CA GLU A 12 9.39 3.19 -16.93
C GLU A 12 8.78 4.46 -17.56
N ASP A 13 7.52 4.77 -17.23
CA ASP A 13 6.88 6.03 -17.62
C ASP A 13 7.17 7.15 -16.62
N ALA A 14 7.02 6.89 -15.32
CA ALA A 14 7.08 7.91 -14.28
C ALA A 14 8.48 8.53 -14.12
N VAL A 15 9.55 7.75 -14.31
CA VAL A 15 10.93 8.25 -14.10
C VAL A 15 11.49 8.99 -15.31
N GLN A 16 10.80 9.00 -16.46
CA GLN A 16 11.23 9.76 -17.66
C GLN A 16 11.27 11.27 -17.40
N GLU A 17 10.51 11.76 -16.42
CA GLU A 17 10.52 13.16 -16.00
C GLU A 17 11.75 13.55 -15.16
N TYR A 18 12.61 12.58 -14.83
CA TYR A 18 13.75 12.76 -13.93
C TYR A 18 15.07 12.33 -14.60
N GLU A 19 16.17 13.01 -14.26
CA GLU A 19 17.51 12.54 -14.62
C GLU A 19 17.93 11.41 -13.66
N VAL A 20 17.60 10.17 -14.01
CA VAL A 20 18.04 8.99 -13.25
C VAL A 20 19.57 8.87 -13.37
N PRO A 21 20.31 8.83 -12.24
CA PRO A 21 21.76 8.63 -12.26
C PRO A 21 22.14 7.34 -13.00
N GLY A 22 23.18 7.40 -13.83
CA GLY A 22 23.58 6.28 -14.70
C GLY A 22 24.13 5.06 -13.97
N ASP A 23 24.41 5.16 -12.67
CA ASP A 23 24.81 4.07 -11.79
C ASP A 23 23.61 3.32 -11.17
N ILE A 24 22.39 3.83 -11.36
CA ILE A 24 21.16 3.22 -10.85
C ILE A 24 20.44 2.50 -12.00
N SER A 25 20.23 1.19 -11.85
CA SER A 25 19.48 0.42 -12.84
C SER A 25 17.96 0.53 -12.62
N MET A 26 17.19 0.38 -13.71
CA MET A 26 15.72 0.31 -13.61
C MET A 26 15.26 -0.85 -12.73
N ASP A 27 15.95 -2.00 -12.79
CA ASP A 27 15.59 -3.16 -11.98
C ASP A 27 15.81 -2.90 -10.47
N ASP A 28 16.87 -2.19 -10.09
CA ASP A 28 17.10 -1.79 -8.70
C ASP A 28 16.02 -0.82 -8.20
N LEU A 29 15.62 0.15 -9.04
CA LEU A 29 14.52 1.07 -8.72
C LEU A 29 13.20 0.33 -8.52
N VAL A 30 12.89 -0.63 -9.39
CA VAL A 30 11.70 -1.47 -9.29
C VAL A 30 11.68 -2.23 -7.98
N ASP A 31 12.77 -2.91 -7.63
CA ASP A 31 12.80 -3.76 -6.43
C ASP A 31 12.72 -2.92 -5.15
N VAL A 32 13.46 -1.81 -5.07
CA VAL A 32 13.44 -0.91 -3.91
C VAL A 32 12.09 -0.20 -3.75
N PHE A 33 11.53 0.33 -4.85
CA PHE A 33 10.23 1.00 -4.79
C PHE A 33 9.10 0.03 -4.46
N ARG A 34 9.15 -1.18 -5.00
CA ARG A 34 8.20 -2.25 -4.66
C ARG A 34 8.27 -2.59 -3.17
N GLU A 35 9.46 -2.72 -2.60
CA GLU A 35 9.62 -2.97 -1.17
C GLU A 35 9.13 -1.80 -0.31
N TYR A 36 9.41 -0.56 -0.74
CA TYR A 36 8.88 0.64 -0.09
C TYR A 36 7.36 0.66 -0.06
N LEU A 37 6.69 0.38 -1.19
CA LEU A 37 5.23 0.31 -1.27
C LEU A 37 4.67 -0.79 -0.37
N GLU A 38 5.31 -1.96 -0.33
CA GLU A 38 4.85 -3.04 0.55
C GLU A 38 4.93 -2.64 2.03
N ILE A 39 6.04 -2.02 2.44
CA ILE A 39 6.21 -1.50 3.81
C ILE A 39 5.12 -0.48 4.14
N ASP A 40 4.92 0.51 3.27
CA ASP A 40 3.94 1.58 3.47
C ASP A 40 2.51 1.03 3.57
N VAL A 41 2.14 0.10 2.69
CA VAL A 41 0.82 -0.58 2.74
C VAL A 41 0.66 -1.37 4.04
N TYR A 42 1.69 -2.09 4.50
CA TYR A 42 1.60 -2.86 5.74
C TYR A 42 1.47 -1.97 6.97
N ASP A 43 2.22 -0.88 7.05
CA ASP A 43 2.16 0.03 8.19
C ASP A 43 0.85 0.83 8.19
N TRP A 44 0.39 1.29 7.03
CA TRP A 44 -0.95 1.88 6.87
C TRP A 44 -2.05 0.92 7.30
N LEU A 45 -1.98 -0.37 6.90
CA LEU A 45 -2.93 -1.39 7.33
C LEU A 45 -2.91 -1.61 8.84
N LYS A 46 -1.72 -1.67 9.47
CA LYS A 46 -1.59 -1.84 10.92
C LYS A 46 -2.23 -0.69 11.68
N ASP A 47 -2.01 0.54 11.23
CA ASP A 47 -2.56 1.71 11.92
C ASP A 47 -4.07 1.82 11.74
N ASN A 48 -4.58 1.54 10.54
CA ASN A 48 -6.03 1.49 10.32
C ASN A 48 -6.69 0.32 11.05
N PHE A 49 -6.02 -0.82 11.18
CA PHE A 49 -6.48 -1.94 12.00
C PHE A 49 -6.63 -1.50 13.46
N LYS A 50 -5.62 -0.84 14.03
CA LYS A 50 -5.71 -0.32 15.41
C LYS A 50 -6.91 0.61 15.55
N CYS A 51 -7.08 1.56 14.63
CA CYS A 51 -8.21 2.48 14.65
C CYS A 51 -9.56 1.76 14.55
N PHE A 52 -9.71 0.83 13.59
CA PHE A 52 -10.95 0.10 13.36
C PHE A 52 -11.33 -0.80 14.54
N PHE A 53 -10.35 -1.42 15.20
CA PHE A 53 -10.55 -2.29 16.36
C PHE A 53 -10.32 -1.57 17.69
N ASN A 54 -10.44 -0.23 17.69
CA ASN A 54 -10.38 0.62 18.89
C ASN A 54 -9.19 0.27 19.80
N TYR A 55 -7.99 0.25 19.21
CA TYR A 55 -6.71 0.00 19.86
C TYR A 55 -6.65 -1.30 20.68
N GLY A 56 -7.34 -2.35 20.21
CA GLY A 56 -7.35 -3.66 20.88
C GLY A 56 -8.51 -3.85 21.85
N ASN A 57 -9.46 -2.89 21.93
CA ASN A 57 -10.73 -3.05 22.62
C ASN A 57 -11.92 -2.89 21.65
N PRO A 58 -12.19 -3.88 20.78
CA PRO A 58 -13.14 -3.72 19.69
C PRO A 58 -14.56 -3.43 20.17
N ASP A 59 -15.18 -2.41 19.58
CA ASP A 59 -16.63 -2.19 19.68
C ASP A 59 -17.36 -3.03 18.64
N TRP A 60 -17.79 -4.21 19.05
CA TRP A 60 -18.45 -5.16 18.15
C TRP A 60 -19.84 -4.70 17.70
N ASP A 61 -20.54 -3.87 18.49
CA ASP A 61 -21.84 -3.35 18.09
C ASP A 61 -21.67 -2.30 16.98
N TRP A 62 -20.72 -1.39 17.13
CA TRP A 62 -20.35 -0.46 16.07
C TRP A 62 -19.89 -1.20 14.79
N ILE A 63 -19.06 -2.24 14.90
CA ILE A 63 -18.62 -3.04 13.75
C ILE A 63 -19.82 -3.71 13.05
N ARG A 64 -20.76 -4.30 13.80
CA ARG A 64 -21.98 -4.89 13.24
C ARG A 64 -22.82 -3.85 12.48
N GLU A 65 -22.90 -2.63 12.98
CA GLU A 65 -23.58 -1.53 12.27
C GLU A 65 -22.88 -1.18 10.96
N GLN A 66 -21.54 -1.09 10.94
CA GLN A 66 -20.79 -0.84 9.70
C GLN A 66 -21.03 -1.94 8.66
N ILE A 67 -21.05 -3.21 9.08
CA ILE A 67 -21.36 -4.35 8.21
C ILE A 67 -22.78 -4.25 7.65
N LYS A 68 -23.77 -3.93 8.49
CA LYS A 68 -25.16 -3.72 8.03
C LYS A 68 -25.25 -2.60 7.00
N LYS A 69 -24.61 -1.45 7.26
CA LYS A 69 -24.56 -0.31 6.31
C LYS A 69 -23.92 -0.69 4.98
N PHE A 70 -22.85 -1.48 5.00
CA PHE A 70 -22.18 -1.95 3.78
C PHE A 70 -23.05 -2.91 2.96
N LYS A 71 -23.75 -3.86 3.61
CA LYS A 71 -24.64 -4.82 2.92
C LYS A 71 -25.93 -4.21 2.37
N LEU A 72 -26.27 -2.98 2.79
CA LEU A 72 -27.42 -2.23 2.30
C LEU A 72 -27.06 -1.29 1.12
N LYS A 73 -25.78 -1.20 0.75
CA LYS A 73 -25.33 -0.59 -0.52
C LYS A 73 -25.40 -1.60 -1.65
#